data_AF-A0A2E1AMQ8-F1
#
_entry.id   AF-A0A2E1AMQ8-F1
#
_cell.length_a   1.000
_cell.length_b   1.000
_cell.length_c   1.000
_cell.angle_alpha   90.00
_cell.angle_beta   90.00
_cell.angle_gamma   90.00
#
_symmetry.space_group_name_H-M   'P 1'
#
loop_
_entity.id
_entity.type
_entity.pdbx_description
1 polymer ?
#
loop_
_entity_poly.entity_id
_entity_poly.type
_entity_poly.pdbx_seq_one_letter_code
_entity_poly.pdbx_strand_id
1 'polypeptide(L)'
;MSLIHLINASLISKNDEIYFHFKEKYYVGTIDELGMVFKTTCNGVEVFIGNLPFENLTDWADACIQEISKEYITRFSAWKRCTHKNSGLVLNNLRQLCNVFTVPKIPVTNGTIVTLQQTISLLLKNVDALEAQNKSYRKYIYAESENFDEIPITLPASVLTVAKLYDKYLHDKCITETKIGNKKRKGKKVVQLDQNILQMLK
;
A
#
# COMPACT_ATOMS: atom_id res chain seq x y z
N MET A 1 4.63 3.49 -8.97
CA MET A 1 4.77 3.79 -7.53
C MET A 1 4.49 5.27 -7.36
N SER A 2 3.47 5.61 -6.58
CA SER A 2 2.96 6.97 -6.38
C SER A 2 3.33 7.49 -4.98
N LEU A 3 3.12 8.78 -4.71
CA LEU A 3 3.45 9.41 -3.42
C LEU A 3 2.76 8.72 -2.23
N ILE A 4 1.53 8.22 -2.39
CA ILE A 4 0.84 7.44 -1.35
C ILE A 4 1.64 6.20 -0.89
N HIS A 5 2.45 5.60 -1.76
CA HIS A 5 3.30 4.48 -1.37
C HIS A 5 4.43 4.93 -0.43
N LEU A 6 4.93 6.16 -0.59
CA LEU A 6 5.93 6.73 0.32
C LEU A 6 5.31 7.11 1.66
N ILE A 7 4.06 7.62 1.67
CA ILE A 7 3.30 7.87 2.90
C ILE A 7 3.08 6.57 3.68
N ASN A 8 2.60 5.52 2.99
CA ASN A 8 2.35 4.22 3.61
C ASN A 8 3.63 3.56 4.15
N ALA A 9 4.79 3.85 3.55
CA ALA A 9 6.10 3.42 4.04
C ALA A 9 6.67 4.33 5.14
N SER A 10 5.95 5.37 5.56
CA SER A 10 6.37 6.39 6.53
C SER A 10 7.68 7.10 6.14
N LEU A 11 7.95 7.24 4.84
CA LEU A 11 9.10 7.97 4.31
C LEU A 11 8.81 9.45 4.10
N ILE A 12 7.53 9.78 3.94
CA ILE A 12 6.96 11.14 3.92
C ILE A 12 5.69 11.12 4.76
N SER A 13 5.30 12.29 5.25
CA SER A 13 4.12 12.51 6.09
C SER A 13 3.10 13.40 5.37
N LYS A 14 1.88 13.45 5.91
CA LYS A 14 0.88 14.42 5.47
C LYS A 14 1.36 15.85 5.77
N ASN A 15 0.97 16.79 4.92
CA ASN A 15 1.39 18.18 4.94
C ASN A 15 2.89 18.40 4.73
N ASP A 16 3.63 17.37 4.32
CA ASP A 16 5.01 17.56 3.90
C ASP A 16 5.06 18.32 2.57
N GLU A 17 6.09 19.15 2.43
CA GLU A 17 6.31 19.94 1.22
C GLU A 17 7.33 19.25 0.31
N ILE A 18 7.04 19.28 -0.98
CA ILE A 18 7.97 18.93 -2.05
C ILE A 18 8.26 20.14 -2.89
N TYR A 19 9.47 20.22 -3.43
CA TYR A 19 9.86 21.33 -4.26
C TYR A 19 10.75 20.92 -5.42
N PHE A 20 10.79 21.75 -6.45
CA PHE A 20 11.82 21.68 -7.48
C PHE A 20 12.13 23.07 -8.03
N HIS A 21 13.33 23.20 -8.57
CA HIS A 21 13.76 24.40 -9.28
C HIS A 21 13.67 24.16 -10.78
N PHE A 22 13.14 25.14 -11.49
CA PHE A 22 13.13 25.16 -12.94
C PHE A 22 13.48 26.56 -13.43
N LYS A 23 14.69 26.69 -14.00
CA LYS A 23 15.31 27.98 -14.35
C LYS A 23 15.33 28.92 -13.14
N GLU A 24 14.69 30.07 -13.23
CA GLU A 24 14.60 31.09 -12.16
C GLU A 24 13.37 30.92 -11.25
N LYS A 25 12.60 29.84 -11.46
CA LYS A 25 11.37 29.58 -10.70
C LYS A 25 11.55 28.43 -9.72
N TYR A 26 11.05 28.66 -8.51
CA TYR A 26 11.01 27.73 -7.41
C TYR A 26 9.57 27.32 -7.14
N TYR A 27 9.28 26.05 -7.36
CA TYR A 27 7.94 25.49 -7.17
C TYR A 27 7.91 24.68 -5.89
N VAL A 28 6.89 24.88 -5.07
CA VAL A 28 6.62 24.10 -3.86
C VAL A 28 5.20 23.60 -3.90
N GLY A 29 4.98 22.33 -3.57
CA GLY A 29 3.66 21.72 -3.43
C GLY A 29 3.56 20.98 -2.10
N THR A 30 2.38 20.98 -1.49
CA THR A 30 2.10 20.29 -0.24
C THR A 30 1.45 18.94 -0.52
N ILE A 31 1.80 17.91 0.24
CA ILE A 31 1.27 16.55 0.05
C ILE A 31 0.11 16.28 1.03
N ASP A 32 -1.02 15.83 0.50
CA ASP A 32 -2.19 15.43 1.29
C ASP A 32 -2.10 13.96 1.78
N GLU A 33 -3.00 13.55 2.67
CA GLU A 33 -3.12 12.20 3.21
C GLU A 33 -3.28 11.12 2.13
N LEU A 34 -3.88 11.46 0.98
CA LEU A 34 -4.04 10.57 -0.17
C LEU A 34 -2.82 10.55 -1.10
N GLY A 35 -1.76 11.29 -0.77
CA GLY A 35 -0.57 11.41 -1.64
C GLY A 35 -0.80 12.27 -2.87
N MET A 36 -1.80 13.15 -2.84
CA MET A 36 -2.03 14.16 -3.87
C MET A 36 -1.25 15.43 -3.55
N VAL A 37 -0.86 16.18 -4.59
CA VAL A 37 -0.18 17.48 -4.43
C VAL A 37 -1.20 18.60 -4.49
N PHE A 38 -1.30 19.37 -3.41
CA PHE A 38 -2.21 20.51 -3.27
C PHE A 38 -1.43 21.74 -2.78
N LYS A 39 -2.06 22.94 -2.84
CA LYS A 39 -1.44 24.22 -2.46
C LYS A 39 -0.05 24.41 -3.04
N THR A 40 -0.01 24.73 -4.33
CA THR A 40 1.26 24.96 -5.03
C THR A 40 1.65 26.43 -4.95
N THR A 41 2.90 26.73 -4.66
CA THR A 41 3.47 28.07 -4.75
C THR A 41 4.60 28.13 -5.76
N CYS A 42 4.73 29.25 -6.46
CA CYS A 42 5.83 29.58 -7.36
C CYS A 42 6.50 30.87 -6.85
N ASN A 43 7.78 30.80 -6.47
CA ASN A 43 8.52 31.92 -5.87
C ASN A 43 7.78 32.58 -4.70
N GLY A 44 7.04 31.79 -3.91
CA GLY A 44 6.25 32.25 -2.76
C GLY A 44 4.83 32.75 -3.09
N VAL A 45 4.44 32.81 -4.37
CA VAL A 45 3.09 33.17 -4.79
C VAL A 45 2.26 31.91 -5.02
N GLU A 46 1.06 31.82 -4.44
CA GLU A 46 0.16 30.69 -4.68
C GLU A 46 -0.28 30.64 -6.16
N VAL A 47 -0.18 29.44 -6.74
CA VAL A 47 -0.57 29.12 -8.12
C VAL A 47 -1.58 27.96 -8.10
N PHE A 48 -2.39 27.85 -9.14
CA PHE A 48 -3.50 26.88 -9.24
C PHE A 48 -4.59 27.05 -8.15
N ILE A 49 -4.88 28.30 -7.78
CA ILE A 49 -5.94 28.63 -6.82
C ILE A 49 -7.29 28.21 -7.41
N GLY A 50 -8.00 27.31 -6.71
CA GLY A 50 -9.30 26.78 -7.13
C GLY A 50 -9.24 25.53 -8.02
N ASN A 51 -8.03 25.05 -8.37
CA ASN A 51 -7.88 23.80 -9.10
C ASN A 51 -7.98 22.59 -8.15
N LEU A 52 -8.39 21.45 -8.72
CA LEU A 52 -8.32 20.17 -8.01
C LEU A 52 -6.86 19.79 -7.72
N PRO A 53 -6.59 19.08 -6.61
CA PRO A 53 -5.28 18.53 -6.32
C PRO A 53 -4.76 17.61 -7.44
N PHE A 54 -3.45 17.57 -7.62
CA PHE A 54 -2.82 16.71 -8.60
C PHE A 54 -2.63 15.31 -8.03
N GLU A 55 -3.18 14.29 -8.70
CA GLU A 55 -3.09 12.89 -8.26
C GLU A 55 -1.68 12.31 -8.36
N ASN A 56 -0.87 12.86 -9.27
CA ASN A 56 0.47 12.36 -9.50
C ASN A 56 1.50 13.49 -9.61
N LEU A 57 2.73 13.14 -9.24
CA LEU A 57 3.87 14.06 -9.17
C LEU A 57 4.26 14.60 -10.56
N THR A 58 4.09 13.80 -11.61
CA THR A 58 4.49 14.18 -12.97
C THR A 58 3.55 15.25 -13.52
N ASP A 59 2.25 15.03 -13.42
CA ASP A 59 1.21 15.98 -13.84
C ASP A 59 1.33 17.30 -13.09
N TRP A 60 1.61 17.25 -11.77
CA TRP A 60 1.89 18.46 -11.00
C TRP A 60 3.08 19.26 -11.57
N ALA A 61 4.20 18.57 -11.84
CA ALA A 61 5.39 19.24 -12.36
C ALA A 61 5.19 19.73 -13.81
N ASP A 62 4.48 18.96 -14.64
CA ASP A 62 4.15 19.33 -16.01
C ASP A 62 3.23 20.55 -16.04
N ALA A 63 2.19 20.60 -15.18
CA ALA A 63 1.35 21.78 -15.04
C ALA A 63 2.17 23.00 -14.59
N CYS A 64 3.08 22.85 -13.62
CA CYS A 64 3.99 23.93 -13.21
C CYS A 64 4.84 24.46 -14.38
N ILE A 65 5.38 23.57 -15.22
CA ILE A 65 6.24 23.95 -16.34
C ILE A 65 5.43 24.52 -17.51
N GLN A 66 4.32 23.89 -17.87
CA GLN A 66 3.51 24.28 -19.03
C GLN A 66 2.65 25.50 -18.74
N GLU A 67 1.94 25.54 -17.62
CA GLU A 67 0.97 26.61 -17.35
C GLU A 67 1.66 27.84 -16.74
N ILE A 68 2.62 27.64 -15.81
CA ILE A 68 3.28 28.75 -15.12
C ILE A 68 4.57 29.18 -15.83
N SER A 69 5.37 28.23 -16.36
CA SER A 69 6.56 28.57 -17.14
C SER A 69 6.31 28.80 -18.62
N LYS A 70 5.16 28.40 -19.16
CA LYS A 70 4.87 28.49 -20.61
C LYS A 70 5.92 27.78 -21.45
N GLU A 71 6.45 26.67 -20.92
CA GLU A 71 7.48 25.86 -21.56
C GLU A 71 7.00 24.43 -21.75
N TYR A 72 7.55 23.76 -22.76
CA TYR A 72 7.25 22.36 -23.03
C TYR A 72 8.54 21.55 -23.03
N ILE A 73 8.63 20.55 -22.15
CA ILE A 73 9.82 19.73 -21.97
C ILE A 73 9.44 18.27 -22.06
N THR A 74 9.96 17.58 -23.05
CA THR A 74 9.64 16.17 -23.33
C THR A 74 10.40 15.17 -22.45
N ARG A 75 11.44 15.62 -21.74
CA ARG A 75 12.33 14.74 -20.93
C ARG A 75 12.44 15.16 -19.47
N PHE A 76 11.44 15.85 -18.94
CA PHE A 76 11.41 16.17 -17.51
C PHE A 76 11.01 14.94 -16.70
N SER A 77 11.80 14.61 -15.67
CA SER A 77 11.47 13.51 -14.75
C SER A 77 11.25 14.09 -13.37
N ALA A 78 9.99 14.29 -13.00
CA ALA A 78 9.63 14.88 -11.71
C ALA A 78 10.26 14.13 -10.54
N TRP A 79 10.26 12.79 -10.57
CA TRP A 79 10.89 11.96 -9.55
C TRP A 79 12.38 12.24 -9.34
N LYS A 80 13.13 12.56 -10.40
CA LYS A 80 14.58 12.83 -10.32
C LYS A 80 14.90 14.28 -9.93
N ARG A 81 13.91 15.18 -9.93
CA ARG A 81 14.10 16.62 -9.78
C ARG A 81 13.39 17.20 -8.56
N CYS A 82 12.30 16.57 -8.12
CA CYS A 82 11.58 16.98 -6.93
C CYS A 82 12.27 16.46 -5.68
N THR A 83 12.41 17.33 -4.70
CA THR A 83 13.03 17.08 -3.41
C THR A 83 11.99 17.21 -2.33
N HIS A 84 12.01 16.27 -1.38
CA HIS A 84 11.21 16.35 -0.18
C HIS A 84 11.87 17.30 0.82
N LYS A 85 11.15 18.33 1.26
CA LYS A 85 11.71 19.41 2.07
C LYS A 85 12.23 18.93 3.42
N ASN A 86 11.48 18.06 4.09
CA ASN A 86 11.83 17.63 5.45
C ASN A 86 13.02 16.68 5.49
N SER A 87 13.13 15.75 4.52
CA SER A 87 14.27 14.83 4.47
C SER A 87 15.47 15.38 3.69
N GLY A 88 15.27 16.42 2.87
CA GLY A 88 16.28 16.93 1.92
C GLY A 88 16.62 15.96 0.80
N LEU A 89 15.93 14.82 0.71
CA LEU A 89 16.20 13.79 -0.29
C LEU A 89 15.34 13.99 -1.53
N VAL A 90 15.95 13.75 -2.69
CA VAL A 90 15.23 13.65 -3.96
C VAL A 90 14.21 12.50 -3.87
N LEU A 91 13.01 12.70 -4.39
CA LEU A 91 11.92 11.71 -4.30
C LEU A 91 12.28 10.37 -4.94
N ASN A 92 13.14 10.35 -5.97
CA ASN A 92 13.67 9.11 -6.53
C ASN A 92 14.50 8.31 -5.51
N ASN A 93 15.25 8.95 -4.62
CA ASN A 93 16.00 8.26 -3.58
C ASN A 93 15.05 7.66 -2.53
N LEU A 94 14.03 8.41 -2.12
CA LEU A 94 12.98 7.89 -1.24
C LEU A 94 12.25 6.71 -1.88
N ARG A 95 11.99 6.77 -3.19
CA ARG A 95 11.40 5.67 -3.96
C ARG A 95 12.29 4.42 -3.96
N GLN A 96 13.60 4.59 -4.13
CA GLN A 96 14.56 3.49 -4.07
C GLN A 96 14.61 2.88 -2.67
N LEU A 97 14.66 3.70 -1.63
CA LEU A 97 14.58 3.23 -0.24
C LEU A 97 13.30 2.46 0.02
N CYS A 98 12.16 2.99 -0.44
CA CYS A 98 10.87 2.30 -0.34
C CYS A 98 10.95 0.90 -0.96
N ASN A 99 11.49 0.77 -2.18
CA ASN A 99 11.63 -0.53 -2.83
C ASN A 99 12.53 -1.52 -2.07
N VAL A 100 13.55 -1.04 -1.35
CA VAL A 100 14.44 -1.89 -0.54
C VAL A 100 13.72 -2.43 0.70
N PHE A 101 12.84 -1.63 1.30
CA PHE A 101 12.13 -2.00 2.53
C PHE A 101 10.74 -2.58 2.30
N THR A 102 10.16 -2.41 1.11
CA THR A 102 8.89 -3.04 0.75
C THR A 102 9.10 -4.53 0.51
N VAL A 103 8.28 -5.36 1.16
CA VAL A 103 8.15 -6.78 0.81
C VAL A 103 7.84 -6.83 -0.70
N PRO A 104 8.63 -7.55 -1.51
CA PRO A 104 8.37 -7.65 -2.94
C PRO A 104 6.93 -8.14 -3.12
N LYS A 105 6.08 -7.31 -3.72
CA LYS A 105 4.73 -7.73 -4.11
C LYS A 105 4.93 -8.90 -5.06
N ILE A 106 4.47 -10.09 -4.67
CA ILE A 106 4.45 -11.25 -5.56
C ILE A 106 3.75 -10.77 -6.83
N PRO A 107 4.40 -10.85 -8.01
CA PRO A 107 3.83 -10.30 -9.22
C PRO A 107 2.50 -11.00 -9.48
N VAL A 108 1.43 -10.21 -9.60
CA VAL A 108 0.14 -10.70 -10.10
C VAL A 108 0.34 -10.96 -11.59
N THR A 109 0.62 -12.21 -11.92
CA THR A 109 0.77 -12.68 -13.31
C THR A 109 -0.57 -13.18 -13.83
N ASN A 110 -0.74 -13.22 -15.16
CA ASN A 110 -1.90 -13.87 -15.78
C ASN A 110 -2.07 -15.32 -15.28
N GLY A 111 -0.97 -16.03 -15.03
CA GLY A 111 -0.99 -17.35 -14.40
C GLY A 111 -1.66 -17.34 -13.03
N THR A 112 -1.27 -16.42 -12.14
CA THR A 112 -1.89 -16.31 -10.81
C THR A 112 -3.37 -15.95 -10.87
N ILE A 113 -3.77 -15.10 -11.83
CA ILE A 113 -5.18 -14.72 -12.05
C ILE A 113 -5.99 -15.95 -12.49
N VAL A 114 -5.49 -16.71 -13.46
CA VAL A 114 -6.17 -17.92 -13.97
C VAL A 114 -6.31 -18.97 -12.87
N THR A 115 -5.25 -19.21 -12.08
CA THR A 115 -5.32 -20.15 -10.95
C THR A 115 -6.37 -19.72 -9.92
N LEU A 116 -6.46 -18.41 -9.61
CA LEU A 116 -7.49 -17.89 -8.71
C LEU A 116 -8.90 -18.11 -9.29
N GLN A 117 -9.12 -17.79 -10.56
CA GLN A 117 -10.42 -17.99 -11.24
C GLN A 117 -10.85 -19.46 -11.27
N GLN A 118 -9.91 -20.38 -11.53
CA GLN A 118 -10.16 -21.82 -11.48
C GLN A 118 -10.51 -22.28 -10.06
N THR A 119 -9.80 -21.78 -9.05
CA THR A 119 -10.05 -22.11 -7.65
C THR A 119 -11.44 -21.62 -7.21
N ILE A 120 -11.82 -20.39 -7.59
CA ILE A 120 -13.15 -19.83 -7.33
C ILE A 120 -14.24 -20.70 -7.99
N SER A 121 -14.07 -21.04 -9.26
CA SER A 121 -15.03 -21.88 -9.99
C SER A 121 -15.22 -23.26 -9.34
N LEU A 122 -14.13 -23.87 -8.87
CA LEU A 122 -14.18 -25.16 -8.16
C LEU A 122 -14.88 -25.03 -6.79
N LEU A 123 -14.62 -23.96 -6.06
CA LEU A 123 -15.30 -23.70 -4.78
C LEU A 123 -16.80 -23.49 -4.96
N LEU A 124 -17.21 -22.71 -5.97
CA LEU A 124 -18.62 -22.49 -6.29
C LEU A 124 -19.34 -23.80 -6.60
N LYS A 125 -18.76 -24.67 -7.45
CA LYS A 125 -19.33 -26.00 -7.72
C LYS A 125 -19.49 -26.87 -6.47
N ASN A 126 -18.56 -26.77 -5.52
CA ASN A 126 -18.67 -27.50 -4.25
C ASN A 126 -19.79 -26.96 -3.37
N VAL A 127 -19.98 -25.63 -3.35
CA VAL A 127 -21.10 -25.01 -2.64
C VAL A 127 -22.42 -25.49 -3.23
N ASP A 128 -22.58 -25.45 -4.55
CA ASP A 128 -23.79 -25.92 -5.23
C ASP A 128 -24.11 -27.39 -4.91
N ALA A 129 -23.08 -28.24 -4.90
CA ALA A 129 -23.23 -29.65 -4.54
C ALA A 129 -23.65 -29.84 -3.08
N LEU A 130 -23.03 -29.10 -2.14
CA LEU A 130 -23.37 -29.14 -0.72
C LEU A 130 -24.79 -28.61 -0.46
N GLU A 131 -25.23 -27.59 -1.19
CA GLU A 131 -26.59 -27.08 -1.10
C GLU A 131 -27.61 -28.10 -1.62
N ALA A 132 -27.31 -28.76 -2.74
CA ALA A 132 -28.15 -29.83 -3.29
C ALA A 132 -28.25 -31.01 -2.32
N GLN A 133 -27.14 -31.45 -1.73
CA GLN A 133 -27.12 -32.53 -0.75
C GLN A 133 -27.86 -32.13 0.53
N ASN A 134 -27.67 -30.92 1.05
CA ASN A 134 -28.43 -30.41 2.20
C ASN A 134 -29.94 -30.37 1.92
N LYS A 135 -30.33 -29.99 0.70
CA LYS A 135 -31.74 -30.00 0.29
C LYS A 135 -32.31 -31.42 0.23
N SER A 136 -31.56 -32.38 -0.29
CA SER A 136 -31.93 -33.81 -0.29
C SER A 136 -32.08 -34.33 1.14
N TYR A 137 -31.11 -34.04 2.01
CA TYR A 137 -31.12 -34.44 3.41
C TYR A 137 -32.32 -33.85 4.18
N ARG A 138 -32.66 -32.58 3.93
CA ARG A 138 -33.86 -31.95 4.51
C ARG A 138 -35.13 -32.68 4.10
N LYS A 139 -35.29 -33.03 2.82
CA LYS A 139 -36.47 -33.77 2.35
C LYS A 139 -36.59 -35.13 3.01
N TYR A 140 -35.47 -35.82 3.22
CA TYR A 140 -35.43 -37.09 3.93
C TYR A 140 -35.86 -36.94 5.40
N ILE A 141 -35.32 -35.95 6.12
CA ILE A 141 -35.70 -35.68 7.52
C ILE A 141 -37.19 -35.37 7.68
N TYR A 142 -37.76 -34.59 6.76
CA TYR A 142 -39.18 -34.22 6.81
C TYR A 142 -40.11 -35.26 6.16
N ALA A 143 -39.60 -36.46 5.86
CA ALA A 143 -40.33 -37.55 5.22
C ALA A 143 -40.98 -37.18 3.86
N GLU A 144 -40.46 -36.15 3.19
CA GLU A 144 -40.84 -35.80 1.81
C GLU A 144 -40.13 -36.69 0.78
N SER A 145 -39.15 -37.49 1.20
CA SER A 145 -38.43 -38.46 0.37
C SER A 145 -37.92 -39.64 1.20
N GLU A 146 -37.95 -40.85 0.63
CA GLU A 146 -37.49 -42.08 1.29
C GLU A 146 -35.96 -42.25 1.26
N ASN A 147 -35.26 -41.56 0.35
CA ASN A 147 -33.82 -41.68 0.14
C ASN A 147 -33.15 -40.31 0.17
N PHE A 148 -31.90 -40.25 0.60
CA PHE A 148 -31.06 -39.06 0.48
C PHE A 148 -29.80 -39.36 -0.32
N ASP A 149 -29.20 -38.32 -0.88
CA ASP A 149 -27.92 -38.44 -1.59
C ASP A 149 -26.77 -38.63 -0.58
N GLU A 150 -26.30 -39.87 -0.44
CA GLU A 150 -25.19 -40.23 0.46
C GLU A 150 -23.80 -40.00 -0.15
N ILE A 151 -23.70 -39.52 -1.40
CA ILE A 151 -22.41 -39.40 -2.08
C ILE A 151 -21.53 -38.41 -1.30
N PRO A 152 -20.34 -38.83 -0.83
CA PRO A 152 -19.48 -37.94 -0.06
C PRO A 152 -18.86 -36.87 -0.98
N ILE A 153 -19.18 -35.62 -0.70
CA ILE A 153 -18.58 -34.47 -1.39
C ILE A 153 -17.19 -34.25 -0.81
N THR A 154 -16.17 -34.49 -1.64
CA THR A 154 -14.77 -34.31 -1.25
C THR A 154 -14.21 -33.02 -1.83
N LEU A 155 -13.49 -32.25 -1.00
CA LEU A 155 -12.82 -31.05 -1.49
C LEU A 155 -11.70 -31.41 -2.48
N PRO A 156 -11.60 -30.70 -3.61
CA PRO A 156 -10.49 -30.89 -4.54
C PRO A 156 -9.12 -30.67 -3.87
N ALA A 157 -8.14 -31.49 -4.22
CA ALA A 157 -6.78 -31.41 -3.67
C ALA A 157 -6.10 -30.04 -3.88
N SER A 158 -6.43 -29.35 -4.99
CA SER A 158 -5.96 -27.99 -5.28
C SER A 158 -6.46 -26.98 -4.23
N VAL A 159 -7.73 -27.07 -3.84
CA VAL A 159 -8.34 -26.21 -2.82
C VAL A 159 -7.72 -26.49 -1.45
N LEU A 160 -7.52 -27.76 -1.09
CA LEU A 160 -6.84 -28.15 0.15
C LEU A 160 -5.40 -27.61 0.22
N THR A 161 -4.70 -27.58 -0.90
CA THR A 161 -3.34 -27.03 -0.98
C THR A 161 -3.35 -25.52 -0.73
N VAL A 162 -4.30 -24.80 -1.34
CA VAL A 162 -4.47 -23.35 -1.11
C VAL A 162 -4.80 -23.05 0.35
N ALA A 163 -5.69 -23.83 0.98
CA ALA A 163 -6.02 -23.68 2.40
C ALA A 163 -4.79 -23.84 3.30
N LYS A 164 -3.98 -24.89 3.09
CA LYS A 164 -2.73 -25.10 3.83
C LYS A 164 -1.73 -23.95 3.67
N LEU A 165 -1.62 -23.40 2.45
CA LEU A 165 -0.76 -22.26 2.19
C LEU A 165 -1.25 -21.00 2.91
N TYR A 166 -2.57 -20.81 2.97
CA TYR A 166 -3.18 -19.72 3.72
C TYR A 166 -2.94 -19.83 5.22
N ASP A 167 -3.09 -21.02 5.80
CA ASP A 167 -2.80 -21.26 7.22
C ASP A 167 -1.34 -20.97 7.56
N LYS A 168 -0.41 -21.40 6.68
CA LYS A 168 1.02 -21.08 6.81
C LYS A 168 1.26 -19.57 6.76
N TYR A 169 0.62 -18.86 5.84
CA TYR A 169 0.72 -17.41 5.75
C TYR A 169 0.23 -16.71 7.03
N LEU A 170 -0.92 -17.13 7.58
CA LEU A 170 -1.43 -16.59 8.83
C LEU A 170 -0.46 -16.81 10.00
N HIS A 171 0.12 -18.00 10.09
CA HIS A 171 1.14 -18.32 11.08
C HIS A 171 2.37 -17.43 10.95
N ASP A 172 2.92 -17.29 9.75
CA ASP A 172 4.12 -16.47 9.49
C ASP A 172 3.85 -14.97 9.73
N LYS A 173 2.64 -14.49 9.39
CA LYS A 173 2.18 -13.13 9.68
C LYS A 173 2.14 -12.88 11.19
N CYS A 174 1.54 -13.78 11.96
CA CYS A 174 1.48 -13.68 13.43
C CYS A 174 2.88 -13.61 14.06
N ILE A 175 3.82 -14.44 13.60
CA ILE A 175 5.23 -14.40 14.05
C ILE A 175 5.90 -13.06 13.71
N THR A 176 5.62 -12.54 12.52
CA THR A 176 6.22 -11.28 12.06
C THR A 176 5.69 -10.09 12.87
N GLU A 177 4.38 -10.04 13.10
CA GLU A 177 3.73 -9.01 13.91
C GLU A 177 4.19 -9.04 15.38
N THR A 178 4.34 -10.23 15.97
CA THR A 178 4.90 -10.38 17.33
C THR A 178 6.36 -9.94 17.41
N LYS A 179 7.20 -10.26 16.41
CA LYS A 179 8.58 -9.75 16.34
C LYS A 179 8.64 -8.22 16.24
N ILE A 180 7.76 -7.60 15.46
CA ILE A 180 7.66 -6.14 15.35
C ILE A 180 7.22 -5.52 16.67
N GLY A 181 6.19 -6.08 17.32
CA GLY A 181 5.73 -5.63 18.65
C GLY A 181 6.82 -5.74 19.73
N ASN A 182 7.58 -6.83 19.72
CA ASN A 182 8.69 -7.03 20.66
C ASN A 182 9.88 -6.10 20.39
N LYS A 183 10.18 -5.77 19.12
CA LYS A 183 11.18 -4.73 18.78
C LYS A 183 10.73 -3.34 19.23
N LYS A 184 9.45 -2.98 19.09
CA LYS A 184 8.89 -1.72 19.61
C LYS A 184 8.99 -1.64 21.16
N ARG A 185 8.83 -2.76 21.88
CA ARG A 185 9.02 -2.83 23.34
C ARG A 185 10.48 -2.73 23.77
N LYS A 186 11.42 -3.31 23.01
CA LYS A 186 12.86 -3.18 23.28
C LYS A 186 13.40 -1.77 22.97
N GLY A 187 12.88 -1.09 21.95
CA GLY A 187 13.24 0.30 21.62
C GLY A 187 12.77 1.34 22.65
N LYS A 188 11.77 1.02 23.49
CA LYS A 188 11.30 1.91 24.57
C LYS A 188 12.11 1.82 25.88
N LYS A 189 13.11 0.93 25.98
CA LYS A 189 13.92 0.77 27.20
C LYS A 189 15.30 1.44 27.17
N VAL A 190 15.62 2.23 26.14
CA VAL A 190 16.92 2.91 26.02
C VAL A 190 16.74 4.39 25.65
N VAL A 191 16.01 5.16 26.46
CA VAL A 191 16.16 6.64 26.55
C VAL A 191 15.64 7.09 27.93
N GLN A 192 16.33 6.74 29.02
CA GLN A 192 16.21 7.48 30.29
C GLN A 192 17.27 7.03 31.30
N LEU A 193 18.53 7.33 31.02
CA LEU A 193 19.51 7.51 32.08
C LEU A 193 20.60 8.44 31.53
N ASP A 194 21.01 9.40 32.36
CA ASP A 194 22.08 10.40 32.17
C ASP A 194 21.68 11.82 31.71
N GLN A 195 20.81 12.48 32.49
CA GLN A 195 20.84 13.96 32.59
C GLN A 195 20.86 14.52 34.02
N ASN A 196 20.95 13.69 35.09
CA ASN A 196 20.83 14.20 36.47
C ASN A 196 22.10 14.08 37.36
N ILE A 197 23.30 13.90 36.79
CA ILE A 197 24.55 13.84 37.60
C ILE A 197 25.41 15.13 37.50
N LEU A 198 24.98 16.17 36.78
CA LEU A 198 25.76 17.41 36.62
C LEU A 198 25.16 18.67 37.28
N GLN A 199 24.45 18.52 38.40
CA GLN A 199 23.96 19.65 39.20
C GLN A 199 24.27 19.59 40.71
N MET A 200 25.23 18.75 41.13
CA MET A 200 25.66 18.68 42.55
C MET A 200 27.14 19.00 42.77
N LEU A 201 27.72 19.85 41.92
CA LEU A 201 29.01 20.49 42.18
C LEU A 201 28.95 21.97 41.77
N LYS A 202 28.32 22.77 42.62
CA LYS A 202 28.67 24.17 42.93
C LYS A 202 27.87 24.63 44.14
#